data_AF-A0A167T7V0-F1
#
_entry.id   AF-A0A167T7V0-F1
#
_cell.length_a   1.000
_cell.length_b   1.000
_cell.length_c   1.000
_cell.angle_alpha   90.00
_cell.angle_beta   90.00
_cell.angle_gamma   90.00
#
_symmetry.space_group_name_H-M   'P 1'
#
loop_
_entity.id
_entity.type
_entity.pdbx_description
1 polymer ?
#
loop_
_entity_poly.entity_id
_entity_poly.type
_entity_poly.pdbx_seq_one_letter_code
_entity_poly.pdbx_strand_id
1 'polypeptide(L)'
;NIDFVLTHPNGWEGAQQSEIRRAAVLAGLSSDTLEGQSRIQLLTEGEASLHFCIGNGLASDATTDSQGIIVVDAGGGTIDLSAYYMTKEPISFEEIAPTECRLQGSVFVSRRARTFLQAKLANSKFGTPEDLKNLVDCFDKTTKLRFRNPDEPSFIKFGGVRDKDLAVGIRSGQLKIPGSDVATLFGPSVDGIIDAIEQQCQLAQQAITSIFLVGGFAASDWLHSQLKAHILAQGIKLYRPDSHVNKAVADGALSFYLDHRVSARVAKKTYGLSTYNTFEPGDVQHRLRAHKQFTNAVGDICLGDIFSIILPKETRVSENKEFRKSYCRRSSNKVGLRAVKENIRCYHGSSLQPKWIDTEPGEFPALCVVEADTSHVADAAEPRIGRHGGVYYEIGYSIVLLFGLTELKAQICWVEHVSSQLLVVAHVTDHSAF
;
A
#
# COMPACT_ATOMS: atom_id res chain seq x y z
N ASN A 1 -10.25 -26.49 3.31
CA ASN A 1 -9.25 -25.41 3.35
C ASN A 1 -9.94 -24.10 3.00
N ILE A 2 -9.56 -23.02 3.68
CA ILE A 2 -10.17 -21.69 3.56
C ILE A 2 -9.06 -20.71 3.17
N ASP A 3 -9.30 -19.91 2.14
CA ASP A 3 -8.43 -18.79 1.74
C ASP A 3 -8.95 -17.49 2.37
N PHE A 4 -8.03 -16.60 2.72
CA PHE A 4 -8.33 -15.34 3.40
C PHE A 4 -7.82 -14.17 2.57
N VAL A 5 -8.70 -13.20 2.31
CA VAL A 5 -8.30 -11.89 1.78
C VAL A 5 -8.40 -10.89 2.93
N LEU A 6 -7.26 -10.31 3.32
CA LEU A 6 -7.19 -9.31 4.38
C LEU A 6 -6.85 -7.95 3.78
N THR A 7 -7.72 -6.97 4.01
CA THR A 7 -7.50 -5.63 3.47
C THR A 7 -6.67 -4.77 4.40
N HIS A 8 -5.97 -3.79 3.82
CA HIS A 8 -5.18 -2.82 4.58
C HIS A 8 -5.20 -1.44 3.89
N PRO A 9 -4.96 -0.34 4.63
CA PRO A 9 -4.90 0.99 4.04
C PRO A 9 -3.86 1.10 2.91
N ASN A 10 -4.08 2.04 1.99
CA ASN A 10 -3.16 2.35 0.91
C ASN A 10 -1.79 2.76 1.48
N GLY A 11 -0.71 2.37 0.80
CA GLY A 11 0.66 2.67 1.21
C GLY A 11 1.14 1.95 2.48
N TRP A 12 0.32 1.11 3.12
CA TRP A 12 0.83 0.17 4.11
C TRP A 12 1.63 -0.89 3.40
N GLU A 13 2.91 -0.98 3.78
CA GLU A 13 3.86 -1.80 3.08
C GLU A 13 4.80 -2.54 4.04
N GLY A 14 5.58 -3.50 3.54
CA GLY A 14 6.66 -4.14 4.31
C GLY A 14 6.20 -4.66 5.68
N ALA A 15 6.74 -4.01 6.73
CA ALA A 15 6.51 -4.36 8.12
C ALA A 15 5.02 -4.38 8.53
N GLN A 16 4.22 -3.42 8.06
CA GLN A 16 2.80 -3.35 8.41
C GLN A 16 2.04 -4.58 7.92
N GLN A 17 2.29 -5.00 6.69
CA GLN A 17 1.66 -6.18 6.09
C GLN A 17 2.16 -7.49 6.74
N SER A 18 3.45 -7.56 7.11
CA SER A 18 3.99 -8.68 7.89
C SER A 18 3.31 -8.81 9.25
N GLU A 19 3.02 -7.70 9.93
CA GLU A 19 2.27 -7.70 11.19
C GLU A 19 0.82 -8.20 11.00
N ILE A 20 0.16 -7.86 9.88
CA ILE A 20 -1.17 -8.40 9.55
C ILE A 20 -1.11 -9.92 9.39
N ARG A 21 -0.13 -10.45 8.67
CA ARG A 21 0.07 -11.90 8.50
C ARG A 21 0.36 -12.58 9.84
N ARG A 22 1.23 -11.99 10.66
CA ARG A 22 1.52 -12.49 12.02
C ARG A 22 0.26 -12.50 12.88
N ALA A 23 -0.58 -11.46 12.79
CA ALA A 23 -1.85 -11.42 13.49
C ALA A 23 -2.81 -12.53 13.02
N ALA A 24 -2.87 -12.81 11.71
CA ALA A 24 -3.67 -13.91 11.17
C ALA A 24 -3.21 -15.29 11.66
N VAL A 25 -1.89 -15.50 11.77
CA VAL A 25 -1.31 -16.72 12.36
C VAL A 25 -1.67 -16.84 13.84
N LEU A 26 -1.49 -15.76 14.62
CA LEU A 26 -1.81 -15.74 16.05
C LEU A 26 -3.30 -15.95 16.32
N ALA A 27 -4.17 -15.48 15.41
CA ALA A 27 -5.61 -15.69 15.47
C ALA A 27 -6.03 -17.11 15.05
N GLY A 28 -5.09 -17.96 14.60
CA GLY A 28 -5.37 -19.32 14.14
C GLY A 28 -6.06 -19.38 12.78
N LEU A 29 -6.05 -18.30 12.00
CA LEU A 29 -6.61 -18.27 10.64
C LEU A 29 -5.73 -19.05 9.66
N SER A 30 -4.41 -19.03 9.87
CA SER A 30 -3.48 -19.84 9.10
C SER A 30 -2.29 -20.33 9.92
N SER A 31 -1.59 -21.34 9.40
CA SER A 31 -0.35 -21.86 9.96
C SER A 31 0.83 -20.99 9.55
N ASP A 32 1.88 -20.96 10.39
CA ASP A 32 3.15 -20.32 10.05
C ASP A 32 4.04 -21.21 9.16
N THR A 33 3.43 -21.78 8.13
CA THR A 33 4.10 -22.60 7.11
C THR A 33 3.97 -21.90 5.77
N LEU A 34 4.82 -22.23 4.78
CA LEU A 34 4.73 -21.65 3.42
C LEU A 34 3.32 -21.84 2.82
N GLU A 35 2.76 -23.05 2.97
CA GLU A 35 1.40 -23.37 2.54
C GLU A 35 0.32 -22.59 3.33
N GLY A 36 0.58 -22.30 4.61
CA GLY A 36 -0.31 -21.47 5.40
C GLY A 36 -0.30 -20.02 4.94
N GLN A 37 0.89 -19.47 4.72
CA GLN A 37 1.07 -18.11 4.27
C GLN A 37 0.52 -17.90 2.85
N SER A 38 0.57 -18.91 1.97
CA SER A 38 0.03 -18.81 0.62
C SER A 38 -1.50 -18.70 0.56
N ARG A 39 -2.21 -19.05 1.65
CA ARG A 39 -3.67 -18.91 1.76
C ARG A 39 -4.12 -17.52 2.22
N ILE A 40 -3.19 -16.67 2.66
CA ILE A 40 -3.49 -15.28 3.00
C ILE A 40 -3.10 -14.43 1.79
N GLN A 41 -4.05 -13.69 1.25
CA GLN A 41 -3.85 -12.65 0.26
C GLN A 41 -4.11 -11.30 0.91
N LEU A 42 -3.23 -10.34 0.72
CA LEU A 42 -3.44 -8.98 1.16
C LEU A 42 -4.07 -8.17 0.03
N LEU A 43 -4.85 -7.14 0.34
CA LEU A 43 -5.44 -6.28 -0.66
C LEU A 43 -5.53 -4.85 -0.13
N THR A 44 -5.23 -3.87 -0.97
CA THR A 44 -5.39 -2.47 -0.54
C THR A 44 -6.87 -2.11 -0.42
N GLU A 45 -7.23 -1.30 0.57
CA GLU A 45 -8.60 -0.82 0.75
C GLU A 45 -9.10 -0.05 -0.49
N GLY A 46 -8.24 0.74 -1.14
CA GLY A 46 -8.56 1.43 -2.39
C GLY A 46 -8.89 0.49 -3.55
N GLU A 47 -8.13 -0.60 -3.71
CA GLU A 47 -8.40 -1.60 -4.76
C GLU A 47 -9.65 -2.44 -4.42
N ALA A 48 -9.84 -2.83 -3.16
CA ALA A 48 -11.07 -3.50 -2.74
C ALA A 48 -12.28 -2.61 -3.05
N SER A 49 -12.19 -1.33 -2.70
CA SER A 49 -13.20 -0.32 -3.00
C SER A 49 -13.48 -0.15 -4.50
N LEU A 50 -12.46 -0.24 -5.36
CA LEU A 50 -12.66 -0.29 -6.82
C LEU A 50 -13.51 -1.50 -7.23
N HIS A 51 -13.16 -2.70 -6.75
CA HIS A 51 -13.91 -3.92 -7.06
C HIS A 51 -15.37 -3.85 -6.61
N PHE A 52 -15.63 -3.24 -5.46
CA PHE A 52 -16.98 -2.96 -4.99
C PHE A 52 -17.73 -2.01 -5.92
N CYS A 53 -17.11 -0.92 -6.35
CA CYS A 53 -17.70 0.03 -7.30
C CYS A 53 -18.09 -0.63 -8.63
N ILE A 54 -17.24 -1.51 -9.14
CA ILE A 54 -17.51 -2.30 -10.36
C ILE A 54 -18.72 -3.20 -10.15
N GLY A 55 -18.76 -3.96 -9.05
CA GLY A 55 -19.85 -4.88 -8.73
C GLY A 55 -21.20 -4.19 -8.53
N ASN A 56 -21.20 -2.93 -8.09
CA ASN A 56 -22.41 -2.11 -7.92
C ASN A 56 -22.80 -1.30 -9.17
N GLY A 57 -22.14 -1.51 -10.32
CA GLY A 57 -22.51 -0.86 -11.57
C GLY A 57 -22.10 0.62 -11.69
N LEU A 58 -21.31 1.16 -10.75
CA LEU A 58 -20.80 2.53 -10.86
C LEU A 58 -19.88 2.71 -12.07
N ALA A 59 -19.16 1.64 -12.44
CA ALA A 59 -18.36 1.61 -13.65
C ALA A 59 -19.21 1.66 -14.94
N SER A 60 -20.44 1.14 -14.93
CA SER A 60 -21.35 1.19 -16.09
C SER A 60 -22.07 2.53 -16.23
N ASP A 61 -22.35 3.22 -15.11
CA ASP A 61 -22.98 4.55 -15.09
C ASP A 61 -22.01 5.68 -15.48
N ALA A 62 -20.72 5.38 -15.52
CA ALA A 62 -19.68 6.30 -15.96
C ALA A 62 -19.72 6.41 -17.51
N THR A 63 -20.35 7.47 -18.00
CA THR A 63 -20.91 7.60 -19.36
C THR A 63 -19.92 7.67 -20.55
N THR A 64 -18.61 7.59 -20.36
CA THR A 64 -17.60 7.85 -21.42
C THR A 64 -16.78 6.61 -21.77
N ASP A 65 -16.42 6.49 -23.05
CA ASP A 65 -15.52 5.45 -23.56
C ASP A 65 -14.10 5.70 -23.05
N SER A 66 -13.70 4.90 -22.05
CA SER A 66 -12.44 5.00 -21.30
C SER A 66 -12.24 6.33 -20.57
N GLN A 67 -11.92 6.27 -19.28
CA GLN A 67 -11.84 7.50 -18.48
C GLN A 67 -10.96 7.36 -17.24
N GLY A 68 -10.42 8.48 -16.78
CA GLY A 68 -9.75 8.57 -15.48
C GLY A 68 -10.77 8.62 -14.35
N ILE A 69 -10.63 7.72 -13.38
CA ILE A 69 -11.45 7.65 -12.18
C ILE A 69 -10.57 7.78 -10.93
N ILE A 70 -11.09 8.42 -9.89
CA ILE A 70 -10.51 8.32 -8.54
C ILE A 70 -11.51 7.55 -7.66
N VAL A 71 -11.03 6.53 -6.96
CA VAL A 71 -11.77 5.88 -5.87
C VAL A 71 -11.33 6.53 -4.57
N VAL A 72 -12.28 7.06 -3.81
CA VAL A 72 -12.08 7.64 -2.48
C VAL A 72 -12.80 6.75 -1.47
N ASP A 73 -12.04 5.94 -0.75
CA ASP A 73 -12.54 5.18 0.40
C ASP A 73 -12.42 6.05 1.66
N ALA A 74 -13.52 6.71 2.01
CA ALA A 74 -13.63 7.49 3.22
C ALA A 74 -14.00 6.57 4.40
N GLY A 75 -12.97 6.05 5.07
CA GLY A 75 -13.10 5.09 6.15
C GLY A 75 -13.27 5.68 7.55
N GLY A 76 -13.19 4.77 8.54
CA GLY A 76 -13.28 5.12 9.96
C GLY A 76 -12.03 5.86 10.47
N GLY A 77 -10.85 5.31 10.15
CA GLY A 77 -9.56 5.86 10.56
C GLY A 77 -8.82 6.56 9.42
N THR A 78 -8.77 5.92 8.26
CA THR A 78 -8.05 6.36 7.07
C THR A 78 -9.01 6.87 6.00
N ILE A 79 -8.44 7.58 5.05
CA ILE A 79 -9.06 7.96 3.79
C ILE A 79 -8.07 7.54 2.71
N ASP A 80 -8.47 6.60 1.89
CA ASP A 80 -7.61 5.93 0.93
C ASP A 80 -8.04 6.33 -0.48
N LEU A 81 -7.09 6.83 -1.27
CA LEU A 81 -7.33 7.29 -2.63
C LEU A 81 -6.48 6.50 -3.61
N SER A 82 -7.11 6.09 -4.71
CA SER A 82 -6.46 5.43 -5.84
C SER A 82 -7.03 5.97 -7.15
N ALA A 83 -6.16 6.36 -8.09
CA ALA A 83 -6.56 6.81 -9.40
C ALA A 83 -6.32 5.73 -10.46
N TYR A 84 -7.34 5.47 -11.29
CA TYR A 84 -7.28 4.46 -12.34
C TYR A 84 -7.72 5.02 -13.68
N TYR A 85 -7.12 4.54 -14.77
CA TYR A 85 -7.68 4.63 -16.10
C TYR A 85 -8.49 3.37 -16.39
N MET A 86 -9.79 3.56 -16.58
CA MET A 86 -10.72 2.49 -16.94
C MET A 86 -10.74 2.33 -18.45
N THR A 87 -10.51 1.12 -18.95
CA THR A 87 -10.82 0.70 -20.33
C THR A 87 -12.08 -0.15 -20.31
N LYS A 88 -12.97 -0.05 -21.31
CA LYS A 88 -14.30 -0.67 -21.28
C LYS A 88 -14.37 -2.06 -21.93
N GLU A 89 -13.51 -2.36 -22.90
CA GLU A 89 -13.54 -3.63 -23.65
C GLU A 89 -12.14 -4.25 -23.83
N PRO A 90 -11.75 -5.24 -23.01
CA PRO A 90 -12.44 -5.69 -21.79
C PRO A 90 -12.40 -4.63 -20.69
N ILE A 91 -13.37 -4.67 -19.77
CA ILE A 91 -13.34 -3.81 -18.57
C ILE A 91 -12.05 -4.10 -17.81
N SER A 92 -11.17 -3.12 -17.75
CA SER A 92 -9.89 -3.23 -17.07
C SER A 92 -9.48 -1.89 -16.49
N PHE A 93 -8.68 -1.94 -15.44
CA PHE A 93 -8.22 -0.77 -14.71
C PHE A 93 -6.71 -0.79 -14.62
N GLU A 94 -6.10 0.35 -14.92
CA GLU A 94 -4.67 0.60 -14.80
C GLU A 94 -4.49 1.75 -13.83
N GLU A 95 -3.60 1.61 -12.83
CA GLU A 95 -3.28 2.70 -11.91
C GLU A 95 -2.53 3.81 -12.64
N ILE A 96 -2.95 5.07 -12.42
CA ILE A 96 -2.44 6.23 -13.18
C ILE A 96 -1.85 7.34 -12.32
N ALA A 97 -1.93 7.21 -11.01
CA ALA A 97 -1.24 8.05 -10.04
C ALA A 97 -0.89 7.22 -8.79
N PRO A 98 0.21 7.55 -8.07
CA PRO A 98 0.55 6.86 -6.84
C PRO A 98 -0.58 6.92 -5.81
N THR A 99 -0.95 5.76 -5.23
CA THR A 99 -1.99 5.73 -4.19
C THR A 99 -1.65 6.58 -2.97
N GLU A 100 -2.69 7.07 -2.30
CA GLU A 100 -2.57 8.00 -1.19
C GLU A 100 -3.43 7.56 0.00
N CYS A 101 -2.96 7.84 1.22
CA CYS A 101 -3.68 7.55 2.46
C CYS A 101 -3.57 8.74 3.42
N ARG A 102 -4.69 9.22 3.93
CA ARG A 102 -4.77 10.32 4.91
C ARG A 102 -5.39 9.85 6.22
N LEU A 103 -4.79 10.24 7.35
CA LEU A 103 -5.34 10.02 8.69
C LEU A 103 -6.41 11.06 9.04
N GLN A 104 -7.52 11.04 8.30
CA GLN A 104 -8.61 12.01 8.42
C GLN A 104 -10.00 11.36 8.42
N GLY A 105 -10.09 10.03 8.65
CA GLY A 105 -11.37 9.33 8.69
C GLY A 105 -12.33 9.82 9.79
N SER A 106 -13.53 9.22 9.84
CA SER A 106 -14.63 9.70 10.71
C SER A 106 -14.30 9.77 12.22
N VAL A 107 -13.30 9.02 12.70
CA VAL A 107 -12.84 9.06 14.10
C VAL A 107 -12.17 10.40 14.46
N PHE A 108 -11.58 11.08 13.47
CA PHE A 108 -10.95 12.39 13.69
C PHE A 108 -11.98 13.47 13.95
N VAL A 109 -13.18 13.35 13.37
CA VAL A 109 -14.33 14.19 13.74
C VAL A 109 -14.73 13.94 15.20
N SER A 110 -14.77 12.68 15.66
CA SER A 110 -15.05 12.33 17.06
C SER A 110 -14.00 12.91 18.01
N ARG A 111 -12.72 12.84 17.65
CA ARG A 111 -11.61 13.40 18.44
C ARG A 111 -11.74 14.92 18.57
N ARG A 112 -12.02 15.61 17.46
CA ARG A 112 -12.26 17.06 17.46
C ARG A 112 -13.50 17.42 18.27
N ALA A 113 -14.57 16.63 18.19
CA ALA A 113 -15.76 16.79 19.02
C ALA A 113 -15.43 16.68 20.52
N ARG A 114 -14.61 15.70 20.92
CA ARG A 114 -14.16 15.55 22.31
C ARG A 114 -13.41 16.79 22.80
N THR A 115 -12.45 17.30 22.02
CA THR A 115 -11.70 18.52 22.37
C THR A 115 -12.62 19.72 22.50
N PHE A 116 -13.55 19.90 21.55
CA PHE A 116 -14.54 20.96 21.59
C PHE A 116 -15.43 20.89 22.84
N LEU A 117 -15.96 19.70 23.15
CA LEU A 117 -16.82 19.47 24.32
C LEU A 117 -16.07 19.70 25.63
N GLN A 118 -14.81 19.26 25.71
CA GLN A 118 -13.97 19.48 26.88
C GLN A 118 -13.78 20.98 27.17
N ALA A 119 -13.49 21.77 26.13
CA ALA A 119 -13.36 23.22 26.29
C ALA A 119 -14.70 23.88 26.66
N LYS A 120 -15.79 23.50 25.96
CA LYS A 120 -17.12 24.07 26.18
C LYS A 120 -17.68 23.78 27.58
N LEU A 121 -17.33 22.63 28.16
CA LEU A 121 -17.84 22.15 29.44
C LEU A 121 -16.83 22.27 30.59
N ALA A 122 -15.70 22.95 30.40
CA ALA A 122 -14.61 23.02 31.38
C ALA A 122 -15.05 23.49 32.78
N ASN A 123 -16.06 24.38 32.84
CA ASN A 123 -16.62 24.91 34.09
C ASN A 123 -18.03 24.37 34.39
N SER A 124 -18.47 23.34 33.67
CA SER A 124 -19.77 22.70 33.87
C SER A 124 -19.61 21.43 34.73
N LYS A 125 -20.64 21.11 35.52
CA LYS A 125 -20.72 19.82 36.22
C LYS A 125 -20.77 18.62 35.27
N PHE A 126 -21.08 18.85 33.98
CA PHE A 126 -21.08 17.85 32.91
C PHE A 126 -19.73 17.79 32.16
N GLY A 127 -18.68 18.41 32.69
CA GLY A 127 -17.32 18.38 32.14
C GLY A 127 -16.46 17.21 32.64
N THR A 128 -17.03 16.26 33.37
CA THR A 128 -16.28 15.10 33.88
C THR A 128 -15.79 14.19 32.75
N PRO A 129 -14.70 13.43 32.94
CA PRO A 129 -14.23 12.47 31.92
C PRO A 129 -15.31 11.48 31.46
N GLU A 130 -16.17 11.03 32.38
CA GLU A 130 -17.28 10.12 32.11
C GLU A 130 -18.38 10.79 31.29
N ASP A 131 -18.77 12.01 31.65
CA ASP A 131 -19.78 12.78 30.90
C ASP A 131 -19.28 13.10 29.49
N LEU A 132 -18.02 13.52 29.35
CA LEU A 132 -17.40 13.79 28.06
C LEU A 132 -17.38 12.54 27.18
N LYS A 133 -17.06 11.37 27.75
CA LYS A 133 -17.13 10.10 27.02
C LYS A 133 -18.56 9.81 26.55
N ASN A 134 -19.55 9.91 27.43
CA ASN A 134 -20.96 9.71 27.09
C ASN A 134 -21.45 10.68 26.01
N LEU A 135 -21.10 11.96 26.12
CA LEU A 135 -21.43 12.99 25.13
C LEU A 135 -20.84 12.68 23.75
N VAL A 136 -19.57 12.25 23.68
CA VAL A 136 -18.92 11.86 22.41
C VAL A 136 -19.57 10.59 21.83
N ASP A 137 -19.89 9.60 22.67
CA ASP A 137 -20.60 8.39 22.23
C ASP A 137 -22.00 8.74 21.67
N CYS A 138 -22.72 9.65 22.31
CA CYS A 138 -24.00 10.16 21.83
C CYS A 138 -23.85 10.96 20.52
N PHE A 139 -22.82 11.79 20.41
CA PHE A 139 -22.49 12.54 19.20
C PHE A 139 -22.26 11.58 18.02
N ASP A 140 -21.46 10.53 18.22
CA ASP A 140 -21.13 9.55 17.19
C ASP A 140 -22.33 8.70 16.75
N LYS A 141 -23.22 8.37 17.68
CA LYS A 141 -24.43 7.58 17.37
C LYS A 141 -25.56 8.40 16.75
N THR A 142 -25.54 9.73 16.86
CA THR A 142 -26.67 10.57 16.45
C THR A 142 -26.25 11.81 15.67
N THR A 143 -25.66 12.80 16.34
CA THR A 143 -25.40 14.13 15.79
C THR A 143 -24.48 14.08 14.57
N LYS A 144 -23.35 13.36 14.66
CA LYS A 144 -22.38 13.22 13.56
C LYS A 144 -23.01 12.61 12.30
N LEU A 145 -23.84 11.58 12.48
CA LEU A 145 -24.47 10.85 11.38
C LEU A 145 -25.59 11.64 10.70
N ARG A 146 -26.26 12.54 11.44
CA ARG A 146 -27.42 13.30 10.96
C ARG A 146 -27.10 14.72 10.54
N PHE A 147 -25.87 15.18 10.73
CA PHE A 147 -25.48 16.54 10.40
C PHE A 147 -25.51 16.79 8.88
N ARG A 148 -26.13 17.90 8.46
CA ARG A 148 -26.36 18.25 7.05
C ARG A 148 -26.30 19.75 6.74
N ASN A 149 -26.60 20.59 7.72
CA ASN A 149 -26.78 22.04 7.53
C ASN A 149 -26.07 22.81 8.67
N PRO A 150 -25.11 23.70 8.37
CA PRO A 150 -24.40 24.49 9.37
C PRO A 150 -25.25 25.63 9.94
N ASP A 151 -26.31 26.03 9.25
CA ASP A 151 -27.20 27.13 9.67
C ASP A 151 -28.22 26.68 10.73
N GLU A 152 -28.36 25.37 10.92
CA GLU A 152 -29.27 24.77 11.90
C GLU A 152 -28.51 24.25 13.13
N PRO A 153 -29.00 24.51 14.36
CA PRO A 153 -28.36 23.99 15.56
C PRO A 153 -28.52 22.46 15.65
N SER A 154 -27.46 21.82 16.12
CA SER A 154 -27.44 20.39 16.46
C SER A 154 -27.66 20.17 17.95
N PHE A 155 -28.16 18.98 18.29
CA PHE A 155 -28.43 18.61 19.67
C PHE A 155 -27.84 17.25 20.00
N ILE A 156 -27.05 17.17 21.08
CA ILE A 156 -26.57 15.90 21.64
C ILE A 156 -27.45 15.56 22.85
N LYS A 157 -28.29 14.53 22.72
CA LYS A 157 -29.06 13.98 23.85
C LYS A 157 -28.19 13.01 24.63
N PHE A 158 -27.80 13.36 25.85
CA PHE A 158 -26.88 12.58 26.68
C PHE A 158 -27.41 12.26 28.08
N GLY A 159 -28.35 13.06 28.60
CA GLY A 159 -28.87 12.96 29.96
C GLY A 159 -30.40 12.95 30.06
N GLY A 160 -30.91 13.02 31.29
CA GLY A 160 -32.33 13.04 31.62
C GLY A 160 -32.97 14.44 31.58
N VAL A 161 -34.28 14.51 31.81
CA VAL A 161 -35.06 15.77 31.73
C VAL A 161 -34.67 16.79 32.83
N ARG A 162 -34.09 16.31 33.94
CA ARG A 162 -33.65 17.16 35.05
C ARG A 162 -32.26 17.78 34.84
N ASP A 163 -31.52 17.28 33.86
CA ASP A 163 -30.16 17.75 33.57
C ASP A 163 -30.19 19.09 32.85
N LYS A 164 -29.60 20.10 33.48
CA LYS A 164 -29.58 21.48 33.00
C LYS A 164 -28.29 22.17 33.39
N ASP A 165 -27.77 22.95 32.45
CA ASP A 165 -26.72 23.95 32.63
C ASP A 165 -26.83 24.95 31.47
N LEU A 166 -27.61 26.01 31.68
CA LEU A 166 -27.98 26.95 30.61
C LEU A 166 -26.77 27.77 30.12
N ALA A 167 -25.76 27.96 30.97
CA ALA A 167 -24.56 28.74 30.62
C ALA A 167 -23.78 28.11 29.46
N VAL A 168 -23.84 26.78 29.35
CA VAL A 168 -23.19 26.00 28.28
C VAL A 168 -24.20 25.44 27.26
N GLY A 169 -25.47 25.83 27.35
CA GLY A 169 -26.52 25.43 26.41
C GLY A 169 -27.13 24.05 26.67
N ILE A 170 -27.07 23.53 27.90
CA ILE A 170 -27.69 22.26 28.29
C ILE A 170 -29.08 22.50 28.86
N ARG A 171 -30.10 21.89 28.24
CA ARG A 171 -31.49 21.89 28.72
C ARG A 171 -32.11 20.51 28.54
N SER A 172 -32.77 20.00 29.57
CA SER A 172 -33.46 18.70 29.55
C SER A 172 -32.56 17.55 29.05
N GLY A 173 -31.29 17.56 29.47
CA GLY A 173 -30.28 16.56 29.09
C GLY A 173 -29.85 16.60 27.63
N GLN A 174 -30.11 17.70 26.92
CA GLN A 174 -29.64 17.95 25.56
C GLN A 174 -28.67 19.13 25.57
N LEU A 175 -27.48 18.91 25.00
CA LEU A 175 -26.53 19.97 24.70
C LEU A 175 -26.81 20.54 23.32
N LYS A 176 -27.15 21.83 23.25
CA LYS A 176 -27.26 22.56 21.98
C LYS A 176 -25.87 22.99 21.49
N ILE A 177 -25.58 22.70 20.23
CA ILE A 177 -24.35 23.10 19.54
C ILE A 177 -24.73 23.86 18.26
N PRO A 178 -24.18 25.05 17.99
CA PRO A 178 -24.31 25.71 16.69
C PRO A 178 -23.90 24.77 15.53
N GLY A 179 -24.65 24.76 14.43
CA GLY A 179 -24.29 23.93 13.28
C GLY A 179 -22.93 24.30 12.69
N SER A 180 -22.55 25.58 12.72
CA SER A 180 -21.22 26.08 12.34
C SER A 180 -20.08 25.46 13.16
N ASP A 181 -20.29 25.26 14.45
CA ASP A 181 -19.31 24.59 15.32
C ASP A 181 -19.18 23.12 14.92
N VAL A 182 -20.31 22.44 14.65
CA VAL A 182 -20.28 21.05 14.16
C VAL A 182 -19.58 20.95 12.82
N ALA A 183 -19.85 21.85 11.87
CA ALA A 183 -19.18 21.90 10.57
C ALA A 183 -17.65 22.02 10.71
N THR A 184 -17.17 22.84 11.65
CA THR A 184 -15.73 23.00 11.95
C THR A 184 -15.08 21.67 12.39
N LEU A 185 -15.82 20.76 13.02
CA LEU A 185 -15.31 19.44 13.40
C LEU A 185 -15.06 18.54 12.17
N PHE A 186 -15.79 18.75 11.08
CA PHE A 186 -15.61 18.04 9.81
C PHE A 186 -14.57 18.70 8.92
N GLY A 187 -14.40 20.03 9.00
CA GLY A 187 -13.54 20.85 8.14
C GLY A 187 -12.21 20.18 7.77
N PRO A 188 -11.33 19.85 8.74
CA PRO A 188 -10.03 19.28 8.40
C PRO A 188 -10.08 17.92 7.68
N SER A 189 -11.16 17.15 7.85
CA SER A 189 -11.35 15.92 7.08
C SER A 189 -11.82 16.22 5.66
N VAL A 190 -12.73 17.17 5.48
CA VAL A 190 -13.22 17.62 4.17
C VAL A 190 -12.05 18.20 3.36
N ASP A 191 -11.31 19.14 3.96
CA ASP A 191 -10.15 19.78 3.33
C ASP A 191 -9.10 18.74 2.94
N GLY A 192 -8.78 17.81 3.85
CA GLY A 192 -7.81 16.76 3.58
C GLY A 192 -8.20 15.79 2.46
N ILE A 193 -9.51 15.58 2.22
CA ILE A 193 -9.99 14.79 1.07
C ILE A 193 -9.88 15.61 -0.21
N ILE A 194 -10.26 16.88 -0.18
CA ILE A 194 -10.19 17.79 -1.33
C ILE A 194 -8.74 17.91 -1.80
N ASP A 195 -7.82 18.20 -0.89
CA ASP A 195 -6.39 18.33 -1.18
C ASP A 195 -5.83 17.05 -1.83
N ALA A 196 -6.22 15.88 -1.31
CA ALA A 196 -5.81 14.58 -1.84
C ALA A 196 -6.38 14.33 -3.25
N ILE A 197 -7.65 14.66 -3.49
CA ILE A 197 -8.27 14.56 -4.82
C ILE A 197 -7.53 15.46 -5.82
N GLU A 198 -7.24 16.70 -5.45
CA GLU A 198 -6.52 17.65 -6.31
C GLU A 198 -5.10 17.16 -6.62
N GLN A 199 -4.41 16.60 -5.63
CA GLN A 199 -3.08 16.01 -5.81
C GLN A 199 -3.14 14.81 -6.78
N GLN A 200 -4.12 13.92 -6.64
CA GLN A 200 -4.33 12.80 -7.57
C GLN A 200 -4.62 13.29 -8.99
N CYS A 201 -5.47 14.32 -9.15
CA CYS A 201 -5.75 14.94 -10.46
C CYS A 201 -4.50 15.54 -11.12
N GLN A 202 -3.57 16.10 -10.33
CA GLN A 202 -2.31 16.66 -10.83
C GLN A 202 -1.29 15.59 -11.23
N LEU A 203 -1.23 14.49 -10.48
CA LEU A 203 -0.27 13.41 -10.69
C LEU A 203 -0.74 12.38 -11.73
N ALA A 204 -2.04 12.33 -12.00
CA ALA A 204 -2.63 11.38 -12.95
C ALA A 204 -2.08 11.59 -14.36
N GLN A 205 -1.65 10.48 -14.98
CA GLN A 205 -1.17 10.49 -16.37
C GLN A 205 -2.29 10.77 -17.40
N GLN A 206 -3.56 10.65 -16.99
CA GLN A 206 -4.74 10.89 -17.80
C GLN A 206 -5.75 11.75 -17.02
N ALA A 207 -6.56 12.50 -17.75
CA ALA A 207 -7.58 13.37 -17.15
C ALA A 207 -8.61 12.56 -16.34
N ILE A 208 -8.85 13.00 -15.11
CA ILE A 208 -9.89 12.46 -14.23
C ILE A 208 -11.24 13.08 -14.59
N THR A 209 -12.24 12.25 -14.83
CA THR A 209 -13.61 12.68 -15.17
C THR A 209 -14.63 12.28 -14.11
N SER A 210 -14.32 11.27 -13.29
CA SER A 210 -15.24 10.71 -12.31
C SER A 210 -14.54 10.39 -10.99
N ILE A 211 -15.27 10.55 -9.89
CA ILE A 211 -14.85 10.20 -8.54
C ILE A 211 -15.90 9.26 -7.94
N PHE A 212 -15.45 8.13 -7.41
CA PHE A 212 -16.28 7.16 -6.70
C PHE A 212 -16.01 7.27 -5.20
N LEU A 213 -16.99 7.76 -4.46
CA LEU A 213 -16.91 7.95 -3.01
C LEU A 213 -17.58 6.76 -2.30
N VAL A 214 -16.78 6.00 -1.54
CA VAL A 214 -17.20 4.82 -0.78
C VAL A 214 -16.65 4.86 0.64
N GLY A 215 -16.89 3.80 1.41
CA GLY A 215 -16.48 3.72 2.82
C GLY A 215 -17.54 4.22 3.80
N GLY A 216 -17.38 3.90 5.08
CA GLY A 216 -18.40 4.21 6.09
C GLY A 216 -18.59 5.71 6.34
N PHE A 217 -17.56 6.53 6.14
CA PHE A 217 -17.65 7.97 6.30
C PHE A 217 -18.35 8.66 5.11
N ALA A 218 -18.31 8.06 3.92
CA ALA A 218 -19.05 8.53 2.74
C ALA A 218 -20.58 8.60 2.94
N ALA A 219 -21.11 7.84 3.91
CA ALA A 219 -22.51 7.90 4.30
C ALA A 219 -22.91 9.26 4.92
N SER A 220 -21.94 10.10 5.33
CA SER A 220 -22.21 11.44 5.82
C SER A 220 -22.70 12.35 4.69
N ASP A 221 -23.94 12.84 4.81
CA ASP A 221 -24.51 13.77 3.85
C ASP A 221 -23.84 15.14 3.88
N TRP A 222 -23.31 15.57 5.04
CA TRP A 222 -22.46 16.75 5.12
C TRP A 222 -21.17 16.57 4.32
N LEU A 223 -20.45 15.46 4.52
CA LEU A 223 -19.22 15.20 3.76
C LEU A 223 -19.49 15.18 2.26
N HIS A 224 -20.51 14.42 1.83
CA HIS A 224 -20.87 14.32 0.43
C HIS A 224 -21.28 15.67 -0.18
N SER A 225 -22.01 16.52 0.54
CA SER A 225 -22.41 17.84 0.02
C SER A 225 -21.22 18.78 -0.16
N GLN A 226 -20.27 18.79 0.78
CA GLN A 226 -19.05 19.59 0.68
C GLN A 226 -18.18 19.14 -0.51
N LEU A 227 -17.93 17.84 -0.63
CA LEU A 227 -17.16 17.28 -1.74
C LEU A 227 -17.85 17.57 -3.08
N LYS A 228 -19.17 17.35 -3.17
CA LYS A 228 -19.93 17.61 -4.40
C LYS A 228 -19.85 19.08 -4.81
N ALA A 229 -19.96 20.02 -3.88
CA ALA A 229 -19.86 21.45 -4.19
C ALA A 229 -18.49 21.81 -4.77
N HIS A 230 -17.41 21.28 -4.20
CA HIS A 230 -16.04 21.53 -4.66
C HIS A 230 -15.75 20.87 -6.02
N ILE A 231 -16.13 19.58 -6.16
CA ILE A 231 -15.83 18.76 -7.34
C ILE A 231 -16.64 19.22 -8.56
N LEU A 232 -17.91 19.62 -8.38
CA LEU A 232 -18.74 20.13 -9.49
C LEU A 232 -18.15 21.40 -10.12
N ALA A 233 -17.46 22.23 -9.36
CA ALA A 233 -16.77 23.41 -9.88
C ALA A 233 -15.63 23.05 -10.85
N GLN A 234 -15.12 21.82 -10.79
CA GLN A 234 -14.06 21.31 -11.66
C GLN A 234 -14.61 20.50 -12.87
N GLY A 235 -15.93 20.34 -12.98
CA GLY A 235 -16.56 19.56 -14.05
C GLY A 235 -16.41 18.04 -13.90
N ILE A 236 -15.93 17.57 -12.75
CA ILE A 236 -15.78 16.15 -12.43
C ILE A 236 -17.09 15.61 -11.85
N LYS A 237 -17.45 14.37 -12.19
CA LYS A 237 -18.68 13.72 -11.68
C LYS A 237 -18.38 13.00 -10.36
N LEU A 238 -19.16 13.27 -9.32
CA LEU A 238 -19.10 12.53 -8.06
C LEU A 238 -20.20 11.48 -8.01
N TYR A 239 -19.82 10.22 -7.85
CA TYR A 239 -20.72 9.10 -7.64
C TYR A 239 -20.55 8.56 -6.23
N ARG A 240 -21.68 8.24 -5.58
CA ARG A 240 -21.75 7.56 -4.29
C ARG A 240 -22.79 6.45 -4.43
N PRO A 241 -22.45 5.17 -4.20
CA PRO A 241 -23.43 4.10 -4.31
C PRO A 241 -24.54 4.25 -3.27
N ASP A 242 -25.78 3.93 -3.66
CA ASP A 242 -26.97 4.02 -2.80
C ASP A 242 -27.04 2.92 -1.73
N SER A 243 -26.21 1.87 -1.86
CA SER A 243 -26.17 0.70 -0.97
C SER A 243 -25.31 0.92 0.29
N HIS A 244 -25.27 -0.07 1.19
CA HIS A 244 -24.51 -0.01 2.45
C HIS A 244 -22.98 0.06 2.23
N VAL A 245 -22.46 1.26 1.98
CA VAL A 245 -21.02 1.56 1.80
C VAL A 245 -20.11 1.12 2.97
N ASN A 246 -20.69 0.81 4.13
CA ASN A 246 -19.96 0.36 5.33
C ASN A 246 -19.25 -0.98 5.15
N LYS A 247 -19.61 -1.77 4.12
CA LYS A 247 -18.97 -3.05 3.80
C LYS A 247 -18.25 -3.05 2.45
N ALA A 248 -18.08 -1.88 1.84
CA ALA A 248 -17.52 -1.75 0.49
C ALA A 248 -16.20 -2.52 0.33
N VAL A 249 -15.27 -2.33 1.26
CA VAL A 249 -13.97 -3.01 1.27
C VAL A 249 -14.10 -4.53 1.37
N ALA A 250 -14.95 -5.05 2.26
CA ALA A 250 -15.09 -6.50 2.45
C ALA A 250 -15.74 -7.18 1.24
N ASP A 251 -16.81 -6.58 0.70
CA ASP A 251 -17.50 -7.07 -0.49
C ASP A 251 -16.57 -6.99 -1.72
N GLY A 252 -15.85 -5.88 -1.84
CA GLY A 252 -14.85 -5.66 -2.88
C GLY A 252 -13.67 -6.63 -2.84
N ALA A 253 -13.20 -7.00 -1.65
CA ALA A 253 -12.16 -8.00 -1.47
C ALA A 253 -12.57 -9.39 -1.98
N LEU A 254 -13.84 -9.76 -1.79
CA LEU A 254 -14.37 -11.00 -2.35
C LEU A 254 -14.48 -10.91 -3.88
N SER A 255 -14.96 -9.78 -4.42
CA SER A 255 -14.99 -9.55 -5.87
C SER A 255 -13.60 -9.56 -6.50
N PHE A 256 -12.57 -9.04 -5.83
CA PHE A 256 -11.18 -9.13 -6.26
C PHE A 256 -10.75 -10.59 -6.41
N TYR A 257 -10.99 -11.41 -5.38
CA TYR A 257 -10.59 -12.82 -5.35
C TYR A 257 -11.25 -13.66 -6.44
N LEU A 258 -12.46 -13.28 -6.87
CA LEU A 258 -13.22 -14.01 -7.89
C LEU A 258 -12.90 -13.55 -9.32
N ASP A 259 -12.68 -12.24 -9.55
CA ASP A 259 -12.72 -11.68 -10.90
C ASP A 259 -11.37 -11.13 -11.43
N HIS A 260 -10.37 -10.84 -10.58
CA HIS A 260 -9.03 -10.36 -10.98
C HIS A 260 -9.00 -9.23 -12.05
N ARG A 261 -9.91 -8.24 -11.95
CA ARG A 261 -10.12 -7.20 -13.00
C ARG A 261 -9.03 -6.11 -13.13
N VAL A 262 -8.06 -6.05 -12.21
CA VAL A 262 -6.94 -5.10 -12.29
C VAL A 262 -5.81 -5.76 -13.08
N SER A 263 -5.59 -5.30 -14.32
CA SER A 263 -4.74 -6.01 -15.29
C SER A 263 -3.29 -5.54 -15.31
N ALA A 264 -3.03 -4.31 -14.84
CA ALA A 264 -1.69 -3.72 -14.81
C ALA A 264 -1.53 -2.69 -13.68
N ARG A 265 -0.30 -2.61 -13.17
CA ARG A 265 0.12 -1.73 -12.08
C ARG A 265 1.44 -1.04 -12.46
N VAL A 266 1.78 0.03 -11.75
CA VAL A 266 3.04 0.76 -11.92
C VAL A 266 3.93 0.50 -10.70
N ALA A 267 5.16 0.01 -10.92
CA ALA A 267 6.10 -0.23 -9.84
C ALA A 267 6.49 1.09 -9.17
N LYS A 268 6.12 1.32 -7.90
CA LYS A 268 6.48 2.59 -7.21
C LYS A 268 7.98 2.77 -6.96
N LYS A 269 8.72 1.65 -6.87
CA LYS A 269 10.12 1.63 -6.44
C LYS A 269 10.97 0.79 -7.38
N THR A 270 12.28 0.99 -7.29
CA THR A 270 13.25 0.21 -8.08
C THR A 270 13.75 -0.95 -7.23
N TYR A 271 13.71 -2.17 -7.76
CA TYR A 271 14.10 -3.40 -7.08
C TYR A 271 15.32 -4.03 -7.73
N GLY A 272 16.21 -4.55 -6.88
CA GLY A 272 17.46 -5.12 -7.35
C GLY A 272 18.25 -5.83 -6.27
N LEU A 273 19.49 -6.16 -6.59
CA LEU A 273 20.45 -6.78 -5.67
C LEU A 273 21.65 -5.87 -5.43
N SER A 274 22.28 -6.03 -4.26
CA SER A 274 23.65 -5.59 -4.06
C SER A 274 24.61 -6.59 -4.71
N THR A 275 25.48 -6.09 -5.57
CA THR A 275 26.40 -6.89 -6.38
C THR A 275 27.78 -6.26 -6.39
N TYR A 276 28.71 -6.92 -7.07
CA TYR A 276 30.04 -6.40 -7.35
C TYR A 276 30.36 -6.58 -8.83
N ASN A 277 31.20 -5.68 -9.36
CA ASN A 277 31.75 -5.77 -10.71
C ASN A 277 33.28 -5.78 -10.66
N THR A 278 33.91 -6.20 -11.75
CA THR A 278 35.35 -6.06 -11.94
C THR A 278 35.76 -4.58 -11.86
N PHE A 279 36.88 -4.31 -11.20
CA PHE A 279 37.45 -2.99 -11.10
C PHE A 279 37.97 -2.52 -12.47
N GLU A 280 37.46 -1.40 -12.97
CA GLU A 280 37.92 -0.77 -14.20
C GLU A 280 38.76 0.46 -13.88
N PRO A 281 40.10 0.44 -14.09
CA PRO A 281 40.96 1.57 -13.77
C PRO A 281 40.61 2.85 -14.55
N GLY A 282 39.99 2.70 -15.73
CA GLY A 282 39.55 3.81 -16.57
C GLY A 282 38.32 4.56 -16.03
N ASP A 283 37.48 3.91 -15.23
CA ASP A 283 36.27 4.50 -14.67
C ASP A 283 36.58 5.39 -13.45
N VAL A 284 36.14 6.65 -13.48
CA VAL A 284 36.34 7.62 -12.40
C VAL A 284 35.67 7.17 -11.10
N GLN A 285 34.44 6.65 -11.16
CA GLN A 285 33.69 6.18 -10.00
C GLN A 285 34.34 4.95 -9.36
N HIS A 286 34.96 4.10 -10.18
CA HIS A 286 35.75 2.98 -9.68
C HIS A 286 36.99 3.50 -8.94
N ARG A 287 37.75 4.43 -9.53
CA ARG A 287 38.96 4.99 -8.87
C ARG A 287 38.66 5.65 -7.53
N LEU A 288 37.55 6.39 -7.41
CA LEU A 288 37.11 6.98 -6.13
C LEU A 288 36.89 5.92 -5.04
N ARG A 289 36.51 4.71 -5.44
CA ARG A 289 36.25 3.56 -4.57
C ARG A 289 37.39 2.56 -4.54
N ALA A 290 38.57 2.90 -5.07
CA ALA A 290 39.70 1.98 -5.14
C ALA A 290 40.11 1.42 -3.76
N HIS A 291 39.87 2.19 -2.69
CA HIS A 291 40.10 1.75 -1.31
C HIS A 291 39.17 0.62 -0.84
N LYS A 292 38.07 0.31 -1.57
CA LYS A 292 37.11 -0.77 -1.29
C LYS A 292 37.35 -2.02 -2.15
N GLN A 293 38.44 -2.08 -2.90
CA GLN A 293 38.74 -3.22 -3.77
C GLN A 293 38.91 -4.51 -2.97
N PHE A 294 38.47 -5.62 -3.54
CA PHE A 294 38.72 -6.96 -3.04
C PHE A 294 38.94 -7.94 -4.19
N THR A 295 39.55 -9.09 -3.90
CA THR A 295 39.78 -10.14 -4.89
C THR A 295 38.69 -11.19 -4.80
N ASN A 296 38.03 -11.51 -5.92
CA ASN A 296 37.01 -12.55 -5.98
C ASN A 296 37.63 -13.97 -6.09
N ALA A 297 36.81 -15.02 -6.08
CA ALA A 297 37.28 -16.41 -6.19
C ALA A 297 37.99 -16.76 -7.53
N VAL A 298 37.79 -15.96 -8.57
CA VAL A 298 38.46 -16.11 -9.88
C VAL A 298 39.87 -15.49 -9.85
N GLY A 299 40.12 -14.57 -8.91
CA GLY A 299 41.33 -13.75 -8.87
C GLY A 299 41.17 -12.38 -9.52
N ASP A 300 39.96 -11.95 -9.88
CA ASP A 300 39.72 -10.59 -10.37
C ASP A 300 39.66 -9.60 -9.20
N ILE A 301 40.20 -8.40 -9.42
CA ILE A 301 39.99 -7.25 -8.54
C ILE A 301 38.59 -6.72 -8.82
N CYS A 302 37.76 -6.62 -7.78
CA CYS A 302 36.35 -6.23 -7.87
C CYS A 302 36.03 -5.07 -6.92
N LEU A 303 34.91 -4.41 -7.18
CA LEU A 303 34.28 -3.42 -6.30
C LEU A 303 32.84 -3.83 -5.99
N GLY A 304 32.49 -3.79 -4.71
CA GLY A 304 31.12 -3.99 -4.21
C GLY A 304 30.28 -2.72 -4.27
N ASP A 305 29.20 -2.69 -3.49
CA ASP A 305 28.24 -1.58 -3.40
C ASP A 305 27.57 -1.19 -4.72
N ILE A 306 27.47 -2.13 -5.68
CA ILE A 306 26.80 -1.88 -6.96
C ILE A 306 25.37 -2.41 -6.89
N PHE A 307 24.41 -1.54 -7.15
CA PHE A 307 23.01 -1.91 -7.24
C PHE A 307 22.66 -2.40 -8.65
N SER A 308 22.34 -3.69 -8.74
CA SER A 308 21.90 -4.34 -9.98
C SER A 308 20.38 -4.31 -10.06
N ILE A 309 19.85 -3.38 -10.85
CA ILE A 309 18.39 -3.24 -11.09
C ILE A 309 17.83 -4.48 -11.80
N ILE A 310 16.73 -5.01 -11.28
CA ILE A 310 15.91 -6.08 -11.88
C ILE A 310 14.57 -5.50 -12.37
N LEU A 311 13.90 -4.70 -11.53
CA LEU A 311 12.69 -3.97 -11.89
C LEU A 311 12.87 -2.46 -11.62
N PRO A 312 12.87 -1.60 -12.65
CA PRO A 312 12.84 -0.15 -12.47
C PRO A 312 11.52 0.34 -11.86
N LYS A 313 11.56 1.43 -11.07
CA LYS A 313 10.36 2.19 -10.73
C LYS A 313 9.68 2.72 -12.00
N GLU A 314 8.40 3.05 -11.91
CA GLU A 314 7.52 3.50 -13.00
C GLU A 314 7.32 2.45 -14.10
N THR A 315 7.80 1.22 -13.90
CA THR A 315 7.59 0.14 -14.86
C THR A 315 6.16 -0.39 -14.77
N ARG A 316 5.49 -0.47 -15.92
CA ARG A 316 4.22 -1.16 -16.06
C ARG A 316 4.38 -2.68 -15.89
N VAL A 317 3.65 -3.23 -14.95
CA VAL A 317 3.63 -4.64 -14.58
C VAL A 317 2.24 -5.21 -14.74
N SER A 318 2.11 -6.34 -15.44
CA SER A 318 0.86 -7.13 -15.50
C SER A 318 0.97 -8.39 -14.65
N GLU A 319 -0.17 -9.02 -14.36
CA GLU A 319 -0.29 -10.17 -13.46
C GLU A 319 0.74 -11.28 -13.73
N ASN A 320 0.92 -11.62 -15.01
CA ASN A 320 1.76 -12.75 -15.42
C ASN A 320 3.16 -12.33 -15.88
N LYS A 321 3.58 -11.07 -15.67
CA LYS A 321 4.86 -10.58 -16.15
C LYS A 321 5.98 -10.88 -15.15
N GLU A 322 6.93 -11.70 -15.59
CA GLU A 322 8.18 -11.95 -14.88
C GLU A 322 9.24 -10.87 -15.19
N PHE A 323 9.92 -10.41 -14.14
CA PHE A 323 11.15 -9.64 -14.26
C PHE A 323 12.31 -10.48 -13.79
N ARG A 324 13.21 -10.80 -14.72
CA ARG A 324 14.29 -11.76 -14.49
C ARG A 324 15.64 -11.12 -14.71
N LYS A 325 16.58 -11.40 -13.80
CA LYS A 325 18.00 -11.09 -14.02
C LYS A 325 18.88 -12.23 -13.54
N SER A 326 19.89 -12.56 -14.35
CA SER A 326 20.81 -13.66 -14.09
C SER A 326 22.05 -13.19 -13.35
N TYR A 327 22.51 -14.05 -12.44
CA TYR A 327 23.65 -13.87 -11.57
C TYR A 327 24.48 -15.15 -11.51
N CYS A 328 25.69 -15.03 -10.97
CA CYS A 328 26.55 -16.18 -10.72
C CYS A 328 27.12 -16.11 -9.31
N ARG A 329 27.17 -17.25 -8.63
CA ARG A 329 27.88 -17.39 -7.36
C ARG A 329 29.14 -18.19 -7.58
N ARG A 330 30.25 -17.67 -7.05
CA ARG A 330 31.57 -18.26 -7.19
C ARG A 330 32.17 -18.51 -5.83
N SER A 331 32.85 -19.64 -5.66
CA SER A 331 33.49 -20.03 -4.40
C SER A 331 34.70 -20.91 -4.68
N SER A 332 35.71 -20.85 -3.80
CA SER A 332 36.87 -21.74 -3.85
C SER A 332 36.54 -23.19 -3.47
N ASN A 333 35.38 -23.41 -2.85
CA ASN A 333 34.88 -24.73 -2.47
C ASN A 333 33.38 -24.87 -2.76
N LYS A 334 32.93 -26.12 -3.00
CA LYS A 334 31.52 -26.43 -3.27
C LYS A 334 30.59 -26.11 -2.09
N VAL A 335 31.08 -26.19 -0.84
CA VAL A 335 30.29 -25.88 0.36
C VAL A 335 29.72 -24.47 0.31
N GLY A 336 30.50 -23.48 -0.14
CA GLY A 336 30.07 -22.09 -0.31
C GLY A 336 29.03 -21.87 -1.42
N LEU A 337 28.67 -22.91 -2.18
CA LEU A 337 27.67 -22.89 -3.25
C LEU A 337 26.41 -23.69 -2.90
N ARG A 338 26.34 -24.35 -1.74
CA ARG A 338 25.21 -25.23 -1.38
C ARG A 338 23.94 -24.48 -1.00
N ALA A 339 24.03 -23.19 -0.67
CA ALA A 339 22.88 -22.33 -0.45
C ALA A 339 23.10 -20.97 -1.11
N VAL A 340 22.12 -20.51 -1.87
CA VAL A 340 22.06 -19.13 -2.38
C VAL A 340 21.16 -18.32 -1.47
N LYS A 341 21.64 -17.17 -0.98
CA LYS A 341 20.90 -16.29 -0.10
C LYS A 341 21.13 -14.85 -0.55
N GLU A 342 20.08 -14.18 -1.04
CA GLU A 342 20.17 -12.84 -1.59
C GLU A 342 19.21 -11.88 -0.89
N ASN A 343 19.70 -10.67 -0.62
CA ASN A 343 18.87 -9.59 -0.10
C ASN A 343 18.31 -8.81 -1.29
N ILE A 344 17.02 -8.98 -1.57
CA ILE A 344 16.31 -8.10 -2.49
C ILE A 344 16.27 -6.73 -1.84
N ARG A 345 16.72 -5.70 -2.55
CA ARG A 345 16.75 -4.32 -2.06
C ARG A 345 15.81 -3.45 -2.84
N CYS A 346 15.23 -2.48 -2.15
CA CYS A 346 14.34 -1.49 -2.71
C CYS A 346 15.01 -0.13 -2.68
N TYR A 347 14.94 0.64 -3.77
CA TYR A 347 15.47 1.98 -3.82
C TYR A 347 14.36 3.03 -3.61
N HIS A 348 14.54 3.90 -2.61
CA HIS A 348 13.59 4.96 -2.22
C HIS A 348 13.94 6.36 -2.74
N GLY A 349 15.13 6.53 -3.31
CA GLY A 349 15.58 7.84 -3.78
C GLY A 349 14.98 8.29 -5.13
N SER A 350 15.39 9.48 -5.56
CA SER A 350 14.82 10.15 -6.73
C SER A 350 15.35 9.64 -8.07
N SER A 351 16.59 9.13 -8.11
CA SER A 351 17.23 8.60 -9.33
C SER A 351 16.40 7.51 -10.04
N LEU A 352 16.34 7.57 -11.37
CA LEU A 352 15.74 6.51 -12.22
C LEU A 352 16.72 5.36 -12.48
N GLN A 353 18.03 5.60 -12.31
CA GLN A 353 19.08 4.60 -12.54
C GLN A 353 20.08 4.62 -11.38
N PRO A 354 19.64 4.27 -10.15
CA PRO A 354 20.55 4.11 -9.02
C PRO A 354 21.61 3.04 -9.34
N LYS A 355 22.90 3.37 -9.14
CA LYS A 355 24.02 2.46 -9.43
C LYS A 355 24.86 2.13 -8.21
N TRP A 356 25.20 3.13 -7.40
CA TRP A 356 26.10 2.97 -6.26
C TRP A 356 25.30 3.06 -4.97
N ILE A 357 25.36 2.00 -4.15
CA ILE A 357 24.62 1.93 -2.89
C ILE A 357 25.21 2.92 -1.87
N ASP A 358 26.52 3.13 -1.92
CA ASP A 358 27.25 3.96 -0.96
C ASP A 358 27.04 5.47 -1.15
N THR A 359 26.44 5.92 -2.25
CA THR A 359 26.10 7.34 -2.43
C THR A 359 24.89 7.74 -1.60
N GLU A 360 23.94 6.82 -1.42
CA GLU A 360 22.67 7.04 -0.73
C GLU A 360 22.32 5.81 0.13
N PRO A 361 23.15 5.45 1.13
CA PRO A 361 23.02 4.15 1.82
C PRO A 361 21.70 3.95 2.56
N GLY A 362 21.04 5.04 2.98
CA GLY A 362 19.71 5.01 3.61
C GLY A 362 18.57 4.70 2.63
N GLU A 363 18.81 4.85 1.33
CA GLU A 363 17.80 4.71 0.28
C GLU A 363 17.72 3.29 -0.30
N PHE A 364 18.52 2.33 0.19
CA PHE A 364 18.53 0.95 -0.29
C PHE A 364 18.19 -0.10 0.79
N PRO A 365 17.09 0.02 1.54
CA PRO A 365 16.73 -0.98 2.55
C PRO A 365 16.61 -2.38 1.92
N ALA A 366 17.04 -3.38 2.70
CA ALA A 366 16.74 -4.78 2.39
C ALA A 366 15.23 -4.97 2.52
N LEU A 367 14.64 -5.45 1.44
CA LEU A 367 13.22 -5.68 1.30
C LEU A 367 12.86 -7.02 1.92
N CYS A 368 13.50 -8.07 1.40
CA CYS A 368 13.39 -9.43 1.88
C CYS A 368 14.66 -10.22 1.56
N VAL A 369 14.71 -11.45 2.08
CA VAL A 369 15.76 -12.41 1.77
C VAL A 369 15.16 -13.59 1.04
N VAL A 370 15.69 -13.87 -0.16
CA VAL A 370 15.40 -15.11 -0.89
C VAL A 370 16.51 -16.11 -0.62
N GLU A 371 16.14 -17.35 -0.31
CA GLU A 371 17.10 -18.41 0.01
C GLU A 371 16.71 -19.72 -0.67
N ALA A 372 17.67 -20.35 -1.34
CA ALA A 372 17.47 -21.63 -2.01
C ALA A 372 18.59 -22.61 -1.67
N ASP A 373 18.21 -23.87 -1.42
CA ASP A 373 19.16 -24.99 -1.37
C ASP A 373 19.62 -25.32 -2.80
N THR A 374 20.89 -25.08 -3.05
CA THR A 374 21.56 -25.29 -4.34
C THR A 374 22.56 -26.43 -4.27
N SER A 375 22.41 -27.34 -3.29
CA SER A 375 23.29 -28.49 -3.08
C SER A 375 23.49 -29.33 -4.33
N HIS A 376 22.41 -29.69 -5.04
CA HIS A 376 22.49 -30.52 -6.26
C HIS A 376 23.31 -29.87 -7.36
N VAL A 377 23.08 -28.58 -7.63
CA VAL A 377 23.82 -27.80 -8.63
C VAL A 377 25.28 -27.60 -8.22
N ALA A 378 25.52 -27.37 -6.93
CA ALA A 378 26.87 -27.25 -6.38
C ALA A 378 27.66 -28.55 -6.52
N ASP A 379 27.01 -29.70 -6.29
CA ASP A 379 27.62 -31.01 -6.44
C ASP A 379 27.92 -31.32 -7.90
N ALA A 380 27.06 -30.88 -8.84
CA ALA A 380 27.30 -30.96 -10.27
C ALA A 380 28.32 -29.94 -10.82
N ALA A 381 28.70 -28.90 -10.06
CA ALA A 381 29.61 -27.87 -10.54
C ALA A 381 31.03 -28.43 -10.80
N GLU A 382 31.55 -28.19 -12.01
CA GLU A 382 32.90 -28.59 -12.40
C GLU A 382 33.97 -27.60 -11.88
N PRO A 383 35.17 -28.09 -11.52
CA PRO A 383 36.27 -27.22 -11.12
C PRO A 383 36.72 -26.36 -12.31
N ARG A 384 36.97 -25.08 -12.04
CA ARG A 384 37.50 -24.10 -12.99
C ARG A 384 38.81 -23.53 -12.47
N ILE A 385 39.66 -23.04 -13.37
CA ILE A 385 40.96 -22.45 -13.03
C ILE A 385 40.88 -20.92 -13.14
N GLY A 386 41.15 -20.22 -12.04
CA GLY A 386 41.20 -18.77 -11.97
C GLY A 386 42.53 -18.18 -12.50
N ARG A 387 42.66 -16.85 -12.49
CA ARG A 387 43.82 -16.13 -13.08
C ARG A 387 45.18 -16.50 -12.49
N HIS A 388 45.21 -17.02 -11.26
CA HIS A 388 46.43 -17.38 -10.54
C HIS A 388 46.57 -18.89 -10.33
N GLY A 389 45.89 -19.71 -11.14
CA GLY A 389 45.94 -21.18 -11.03
C GLY A 389 45.10 -21.77 -9.89
N GLY A 390 44.46 -20.93 -9.08
CA GLY A 390 43.54 -21.36 -8.03
C GLY A 390 42.29 -22.03 -8.61
N VAL A 391 41.85 -23.11 -7.98
CA VAL A 391 40.61 -23.79 -8.36
C VAL A 391 39.41 -23.05 -7.74
N TYR A 392 38.37 -22.83 -8.54
CA TYR A 392 37.09 -22.30 -8.08
C TYR A 392 35.93 -23.03 -8.75
N TYR A 393 34.74 -22.87 -8.19
CA TYR A 393 33.49 -23.41 -8.68
C TYR A 393 32.50 -22.26 -8.91
N GLU A 394 31.60 -22.43 -9.87
CA GLU A 394 30.60 -21.43 -10.24
C GLU A 394 29.25 -22.10 -10.46
N ILE A 395 28.20 -21.49 -9.92
CA ILE A 395 26.81 -21.81 -10.27
C ILE A 395 26.12 -20.56 -10.82
N GLY A 396 25.29 -20.75 -11.84
CA GLY A 396 24.42 -19.71 -12.40
C GLY A 396 23.02 -19.83 -11.82
N TYR A 397 22.42 -18.70 -11.48
CA TYR A 397 21.03 -18.60 -11.04
C TYR A 397 20.41 -17.32 -11.57
N SER A 398 19.09 -17.20 -11.53
CA SER A 398 18.40 -15.96 -11.79
C SER A 398 17.50 -15.62 -10.63
N ILE A 399 17.38 -14.33 -10.35
CA ILE A 399 16.30 -13.81 -9.53
C ILE A 399 15.14 -13.48 -10.45
N VAL A 400 13.98 -14.03 -10.11
CA VAL A 400 12.71 -13.76 -10.78
C VAL A 400 11.83 -13.00 -9.81
N LEU A 401 11.39 -11.82 -10.22
CA LEU A 401 10.40 -11.02 -9.51
C LEU A 401 9.06 -11.12 -10.25
N LEU A 402 8.03 -11.53 -9.52
CA LEU A 402 6.64 -11.62 -9.95
C LEU A 402 5.87 -10.53 -9.19
N PHE A 403 5.30 -9.60 -9.94
CA PHE A 403 4.64 -8.39 -9.42
C PHE A 403 3.14 -8.41 -9.73
N GLY A 404 2.58 -9.60 -9.86
CA GLY A 404 1.32 -9.80 -10.55
C GLY A 404 0.06 -9.52 -9.74
N LEU A 405 0.15 -9.59 -8.43
CA LEU A 405 -0.96 -9.38 -7.50
C LEU A 405 -0.63 -8.18 -6.60
N THR A 406 -1.22 -8.10 -5.41
CA THR A 406 -0.98 -7.10 -4.36
C THR A 406 0.35 -7.26 -3.62
N GLU A 407 1.10 -8.32 -3.90
CA GLU A 407 2.38 -8.63 -3.26
C GLU A 407 3.46 -8.97 -4.30
N LEU A 408 4.67 -8.49 -4.04
CA LEU A 408 5.88 -8.92 -4.74
C LEU A 408 6.26 -10.32 -4.27
N LYS A 409 6.41 -11.23 -5.22
CA LYS A 409 7.03 -12.54 -5.01
C LYS A 409 8.40 -12.56 -5.67
N ALA A 410 9.41 -12.98 -4.91
CA ALA A 410 10.77 -13.15 -5.41
C ALA A 410 11.18 -14.62 -5.34
N GLN A 411 11.81 -15.12 -6.40
CA GLN A 411 12.22 -16.51 -6.55
C GLN A 411 13.65 -16.59 -7.06
N ILE A 412 14.35 -17.65 -6.66
CA ILE A 412 15.63 -18.05 -7.26
C ILE A 412 15.34 -19.21 -8.21
N CYS A 413 15.81 -19.13 -9.45
CA CYS A 413 15.73 -20.26 -10.39
C CYS A 413 17.09 -20.55 -11.04
N TRP A 414 17.31 -21.81 -11.42
CA TRP A 414 18.52 -22.25 -12.10
C TRP A 414 18.17 -23.33 -13.13
N VAL A 415 19.15 -23.73 -13.94
CA VAL A 415 18.99 -24.80 -14.93
C VAL A 415 19.67 -26.05 -14.43
N GLU A 416 18.97 -27.19 -14.51
CA GLU A 416 19.48 -28.50 -14.09
C GLU A 416 19.20 -29.54 -15.19
N HIS A 417 20.27 -30.15 -15.73
CA HIS A 417 20.19 -31.25 -16.70
C HIS A 417 19.31 -31.01 -17.95
N VAL A 418 19.40 -29.81 -18.58
CA VAL A 418 18.65 -29.42 -19.80
C VAL A 418 17.13 -29.35 -19.59
N SER A 419 16.63 -29.50 -18.35
CA SER A 419 15.28 -29.12 -17.96
C SER A 419 15.35 -27.84 -17.11
N SER A 420 14.46 -26.88 -17.36
CA SER A 420 14.29 -25.75 -16.45
C SER A 420 13.55 -26.25 -15.21
N GLN A 421 14.27 -26.58 -14.14
CA GLN A 421 13.64 -26.76 -12.84
C GLN A 421 13.36 -25.38 -12.24
N LEU A 422 12.06 -25.05 -12.13
CA LEU A 422 11.60 -23.99 -11.26
C LEU A 422 11.47 -24.58 -9.85
N LEU A 423 12.55 -24.53 -9.07
CA LEU A 423 12.44 -24.81 -7.65
C LEU A 423 11.98 -23.52 -6.96
N VAL A 424 10.69 -23.46 -6.63
CA VAL A 424 10.14 -22.37 -5.81
C VAL A 424 10.54 -22.62 -4.37
N VAL A 425 11.69 -22.10 -3.95
CA VAL A 425 12.04 -21.99 -2.52
C VAL A 425 12.23 -20.53 -2.21
N ALA A 426 11.10 -19.88 -2.01
CA ALA A 426 10.86 -18.70 -1.18
C ALA A 426 9.49 -18.16 -1.58
N HIS A 427 8.46 -18.39 -0.75
CA HIS A 427 7.38 -17.42 -0.71
C HIS A 427 7.94 -16.21 -0.01
N VAL A 428 8.43 -15.27 -0.80
CA VAL A 428 8.54 -13.91 -0.33
C VAL A 428 7.15 -13.31 -0.43
N THR A 429 6.56 -13.06 0.74
CA THR A 429 5.53 -12.04 0.91
C THR A 429 6.29 -10.75 1.13
N ASP A 430 6.54 -10.03 0.04
CA ASP A 430 6.99 -8.66 0.16
C ASP A 430 5.95 -7.71 -0.38
N HIS A 431 5.86 -6.64 0.37
CA HIS A 431 4.67 -5.95 0.75
C HIS A 431 4.80 -4.49 0.39
N SER A 432 5.82 -4.09 -0.37
CA SER A 432 6.12 -2.69 -0.75
C SER A 432 5.99 -2.40 -2.25
N ALA A 433 5.26 -3.27 -2.96
CA ALA A 433 5.26 -3.34 -4.40
C ALA A 433 4.41 -2.27 -5.10
N PHE A 434 3.43 -1.69 -4.39
CA PHE A 434 2.36 -0.93 -5.02
C PHE A 434 2.03 0.39 -4.41
#